data_AF-A0A397TZD8-F1
#
_entry.id   AF-A0A397TZD8-F1
#
_cell.length_a   1.000
_cell.length_b   1.000
_cell.length_c   1.000
_cell.angle_alpha   90.00
_cell.angle_beta   90.00
_cell.angle_gamma   90.00
#
_symmetry.space_group_name_H-M   'P 1'
#
loop_
_entity.id
_entity.type
_entity.pdbx_description
1 polymer ?
#
loop_
_entity_poly.entity_id
_entity_poly.type
_entity_poly.pdbx_seq_one_letter_code
_entity_poly.pdbx_strand_id
1 'polypeptide(L)'
;MSNILAVDFKFTERIALKTTLRDYISYSYDEHPDIYTDDLRILDELRTDCLNLEVHQNALYRLLKYYGQLVFIGSKFPIDVC
;
A
#
# COMPACT_ATOMS: atom_id res chain seq x y z
N MET A 1 34.04 17.34 -3.07
CA MET A 1 33.82 16.04 -3.74
C MET A 1 32.94 15.22 -2.82
N SER A 2 31.71 14.93 -3.25
CA SER A 2 30.72 14.21 -2.43
C SER A 2 30.86 12.71 -2.70
N ASN A 3 31.49 12.00 -1.77
CA ASN A 3 31.72 10.55 -1.84
C ASN A 3 30.56 9.78 -1.19
N ILE A 4 29.32 10.16 -1.49
CA ILE A 4 28.13 9.53 -0.89
C ILE A 4 27.63 8.47 -1.87
N LEU A 5 27.52 7.23 -1.39
CA LEU A 5 26.86 6.15 -2.09
C LEU A 5 25.35 6.25 -1.85
N ALA A 6 24.58 6.24 -2.93
CA ALA A 6 23.12 6.19 -2.92
C ALA A 6 22.64 4.93 -3.65
N VAL A 7 21.45 4.47 -3.30
CA VAL A 7 20.80 3.33 -3.95
C VAL A 7 19.54 3.83 -4.63
N ASP A 8 19.34 3.42 -5.88
CA ASP A 8 18.16 3.78 -6.65
C ASP A 8 16.89 3.11 -6.11
N PHE A 9 15.74 3.74 -6.34
CA PHE A 9 14.46 3.17 -5.95
C PHE A 9 14.12 1.94 -6.78
N LYS A 10 13.46 0.98 -6.14
CA LYS A 10 12.96 -0.21 -6.83
C LYS A 10 11.72 0.12 -7.66
N PHE A 11 11.62 -0.51 -8.82
CA PHE A 11 10.40 -0.49 -9.63
C PHE A 11 9.47 -1.64 -9.22
N THR A 12 8.16 -1.42 -9.31
CA THR A 12 7.13 -2.45 -9.13
C THR A 12 5.96 -2.15 -10.05
N GLU A 13 5.26 -3.20 -10.46
CA GLU A 13 4.02 -3.08 -11.23
C GLU A 13 2.84 -2.61 -10.36
N ARG A 14 1.82 -2.08 -11.02
CA ARG A 14 0.56 -1.72 -10.38
C ARG A 14 -0.26 -3.00 -10.16
N ILE A 15 -0.75 -3.18 -8.94
CA ILE A 15 -1.56 -4.34 -8.56
C ILE A 15 -2.96 -3.86 -8.13
N ALA A 16 -3.97 -4.71 -8.31
CA ALA A 16 -5.35 -4.40 -7.95
C ALA A 16 -5.68 -4.74 -6.49
N LEU A 17 -4.88 -4.24 -5.54
CA LEU A 17 -4.96 -4.61 -4.11
C LEU A 17 -6.36 -4.36 -3.52
N LYS A 18 -6.98 -3.23 -3.87
CA LYS A 18 -8.35 -2.89 -3.45
C LYS A 18 -9.37 -3.98 -3.82
N THR A 19 -9.30 -4.50 -5.05
CA THR A 19 -10.24 -5.51 -5.55
C THR A 19 -10.04 -6.82 -4.78
N THR A 20 -8.79 -7.29 -4.67
CA THR A 20 -8.47 -8.54 -3.97
C THR A 20 -8.91 -8.52 -2.50
N LEU A 21 -8.64 -7.42 -1.79
CA LEU A 21 -9.06 -7.27 -0.40
C LEU A 21 -10.60 -7.21 -0.27
N ARG A 22 -11.29 -6.49 -1.17
CA ARG A 22 -12.75 -6.40 -1.17
C ARG A 22 -13.40 -7.78 -1.35
N ASP A 23 -12.90 -8.55 -2.30
CA ASP A 23 -13.41 -9.89 -2.60
C ASP A 23 -13.18 -10.83 -1.40
N TYR A 24 -12.01 -10.75 -0.76
CA TYR A 24 -11.71 -11.53 0.43
C TYR A 24 -12.62 -11.19 1.61
N ILE A 25 -12.86 -9.90 1.87
CA ILE A 25 -13.75 -9.46 2.96
C ILE A 25 -15.16 -9.98 2.74
N SER A 26 -15.68 -9.82 1.52
CA SER A 26 -17.03 -10.27 1.16
C SER A 26 -17.19 -11.78 1.35
N TYR A 27 -16.16 -12.55 1.02
CA TYR A 27 -16.19 -14.01 1.12
C TYR A 27 -15.95 -14.53 2.55
N SER A 28 -15.01 -13.94 3.29
CA SER A 28 -14.50 -14.52 4.53
C SER A 28 -15.13 -13.95 5.80
N TYR A 29 -15.59 -12.70 5.76
CA TYR A 29 -16.12 -12.01 6.94
C TYR A 29 -17.65 -11.84 6.94
N ASP A 30 -18.33 -12.18 5.84
CA ASP A 30 -19.79 -11.97 5.63
C ASP A 30 -20.22 -10.51 5.91
N GLU A 31 -19.28 -9.58 5.77
CA GLU A 31 -19.48 -8.15 5.93
C GLU A 31 -19.70 -7.51 4.57
N HIS A 32 -20.56 -6.48 4.53
CA HIS A 32 -20.80 -5.78 3.27
C HIS A 32 -19.53 -5.02 2.86
N PRO A 33 -18.95 -5.31 1.67
CA PRO A 33 -17.66 -4.75 1.26
C PRO A 33 -17.64 -3.23 1.16
N ASP A 34 -18.82 -2.62 1.02
CA ASP A 34 -18.93 -1.17 0.89
C ASP A 34 -18.51 -0.42 2.15
N ILE A 35 -18.57 -1.07 3.32
CA ILE A 35 -18.16 -0.49 4.61
C ILE A 35 -16.69 -0.07 4.59
N TYR A 36 -15.86 -0.75 3.79
CA TYR A 36 -14.41 -0.53 3.68
C TYR A 36 -14.00 0.24 2.43
N THR A 37 -14.94 0.76 1.64
CA THR A 37 -14.63 1.37 0.33
C THR A 37 -13.69 2.56 0.46
N ASP A 38 -13.91 3.41 1.45
CA ASP A 38 -13.07 4.60 1.68
C ASP A 38 -11.68 4.23 2.18
N ASP A 39 -11.57 3.28 3.10
CA ASP A 39 -10.28 2.79 3.59
C ASP A 39 -9.45 2.19 2.45
N LEU A 40 -10.07 1.34 1.62
CA LEU A 40 -9.42 0.73 0.46
C LEU A 40 -9.07 1.77 -0.63
N ARG A 41 -9.87 2.83 -0.78
CA ARG A 41 -9.54 3.95 -1.68
C ARG A 41 -8.32 4.70 -1.19
N ILE A 42 -8.28 5.05 0.10
CA ILE A 42 -7.15 5.76 0.72
C ILE A 42 -5.86 4.91 0.61
N LEU A 43 -5.95 3.60 0.77
CA LEU A 43 -4.83 2.68 0.59
C LEU A 43 -4.29 2.69 -0.84
N ASP A 44 -5.17 2.63 -1.85
CA ASP A 44 -4.79 2.64 -3.27
C ASP A 44 -4.18 3.97 -3.71
N GLU A 45 -4.73 5.09 -3.19
CA GLU A 45 -4.15 6.43 -3.35
C GLU A 45 -2.75 6.49 -2.72
N LEU A 46 -2.60 5.99 -1.49
CA LEU A 46 -1.32 5.96 -0.78
C LEU A 46 -0.27 5.11 -1.52
N ARG A 47 -0.66 3.98 -2.11
CA ARG A 47 0.22 3.19 -2.98
C ARG A 47 0.62 3.99 -4.22
N THR A 48 -0.35 4.61 -4.89
CA THR A 48 -0.11 5.39 -6.11
C THR A 48 0.85 6.56 -5.85
N ASP A 49 0.71 7.25 -4.71
CA ASP A 49 1.65 8.28 -4.25
C ASP A 49 3.08 7.74 -4.05
N CYS A 50 3.21 6.53 -3.51
CA CYS A 50 4.51 5.90 -3.30
C CYS A 50 5.16 5.43 -4.62
N LEU A 51 4.37 5.09 -5.64
CA LEU A 51 4.89 4.71 -6.97
C LEU A 51 5.34 5.93 -7.77
N ASN A 52 4.69 7.08 -7.59
CA ASN A 52 5.01 8.33 -8.28
C ASN A 52 5.77 9.31 -7.38
N LEU A 53 6.70 8.78 -6.57
CA LEU A 53 7.38 9.53 -5.53
C LEU A 53 8.37 10.56 -6.11
N GLU A 54 8.19 11.83 -5.75
CA GLU A 54 9.22 12.85 -5.95
C GLU A 54 10.20 12.88 -4.75
N VAL A 55 11.50 12.96 -5.03
CA VAL A 55 12.54 12.84 -3.99
C VAL A 55 12.66 14.14 -3.20
N HIS A 56 12.08 14.16 -1.99
CA HIS A 56 12.21 15.25 -1.03
C HIS A 56 12.00 14.74 0.41
N GLN A 57 12.35 15.52 1.44
CA GLN A 57 12.26 15.07 2.84
C GLN A 57 10.89 14.47 3.25
N ASN A 58 9.79 15.01 2.72
CA ASN A 58 8.44 14.54 3.04
C ASN A 58 8.06 13.21 2.37
N ALA A 59 8.83 12.77 1.38
CA ALA A 59 8.59 11.55 0.61
C ALA A 59 8.80 10.32 1.49
N LEU A 60 9.78 10.39 2.40
CA LEU A 60 10.05 9.34 3.37
C LEU A 60 8.86 9.06 4.28
N TYR A 61 8.15 10.10 4.74
CA TYR A 61 6.96 9.91 5.59
C TYR A 61 5.84 9.18 4.85
N ARG A 62 5.66 9.41 3.53
CA ARG A 62 4.67 8.68 2.73
C ARG A 62 5.03 7.20 2.62
N LEU A 63 6.30 6.89 2.32
CA LEU A 63 6.80 5.52 2.26
C LEU A 63 6.63 4.79 3.60
N LEU A 64 6.99 5.44 4.71
CA LEU A 64 6.82 4.87 6.06
C LEU A 64 5.34 4.65 6.40
N LYS A 65 4.46 5.58 6.02
CA LYS A 65 3.01 5.43 6.22
C LYS A 65 2.48 4.24 5.43
N TYR A 66 2.86 4.10 4.16
CA TYR A 66 2.45 2.96 3.34
C TYR A 66 2.97 1.64 3.88
N TYR A 67 4.24 1.58 4.30
CA TYR A 67 4.81 0.42 4.98
C TYR A 67 4.00 0.04 6.23
N GLY A 68 3.65 1.01 7.07
CA GLY A 68 2.81 0.78 8.25
C GLY A 68 1.44 0.20 7.90
N GLN A 69 0.81 0.68 6.82
CA GLN A 69 -0.46 0.11 6.32
C GLN A 69 -0.28 -1.32 5.82
N LEU A 70 0.80 -1.64 5.11
CA LEU A 70 1.08 -3.00 4.65
C LEU A 70 1.29 -3.97 5.83
N VAL A 71 2.01 -3.55 6.87
CA VAL A 71 2.18 -4.36 8.09
C VAL A 71 0.84 -4.57 8.81
N PHE A 72 0.01 -3.53 8.90
CA PHE A 72 -1.32 -3.63 9.48
C PHE A 72 -2.21 -4.61 8.70
N ILE A 73 -2.26 -4.49 7.38
CA ILE A 73 -3.04 -5.38 6.51
C ILE A 73 -2.50 -6.81 6.58
N GLY A 74 -1.18 -7.00 6.53
CA GLY A 74 -0.55 -8.32 6.66
C GLY A 74 -0.82 -9.00 8.01
N SER A 75 -1.26 -8.26 9.03
CA SER A 75 -1.72 -8.83 10.31
C SER A 75 -3.21 -9.24 10.32
N LYS A 76 -3.98 -8.82 9.30
CA LYS A 76 -5.44 -9.03 9.19
C LYS A 76 -5.84 -9.98 8.06
N PHE A 77 -5.01 -10.10 7.04
CA PHE A 77 -5.27 -10.90 5.86
C PHE A 77 -4.20 -11.99 5.72
N PRO A 78 -4.54 -13.19 5.20
CA PRO A 78 -3.55 -14.19 4.84
C PRO A 78 -2.56 -13.63 3.81
N ILE A 79 -1.32 -14.09 3.88
CA ILE A 79 -0.25 -13.61 2.98
C ILE A 79 -0.55 -13.93 1.50
N ASP A 80 -1.31 -14.98 1.23
CA ASP A 80 -1.69 -15.40 -0.12
C ASP A 80 -2.72 -14.48 -0.79
N VAL A 81 -3.31 -13.54 -0.04
CA VAL A 81 -4.33 -12.58 -0.49
C VAL A 81 -3.70 -11.22 -0.84
N CYS A 82 -2.48 -10.94 -0.37
CA CYS A 82 -1.84 -9.62 -0.44
C CYS A 82 -0.75 -9.53 -1.51
#